data_AF-A0A396J1N8-F1
#
_entry.id   AF-A0A396J1N8-F1
#
_cell.length_a   1.000
_cell.length_b   1.000
_cell.length_c   1.000
_cell.angle_alpha   90.00
_cell.angle_beta   90.00
_cell.angle_gamma   90.00
#
_symmetry.space_group_name_H-M   'P 1'
#
loop_
_entity.id
_entity.type
_entity.pdbx_description
1 polymer ?
#
loop_
_entity_poly.entity_id
_entity_poly.type
_entity_poly.pdbx_seq_one_letter_code
_entity_poly.pdbx_strand_id
1 'polypeptide(L)'
;MDRGAIASNGVNGSNGTCTEGAAATCTSATGIQGDFKLNNFEDGVLSSDFMVGLLMASPIFASLAKSVNPFKLIGSGLSIWTLATFFCGFSFNFWSISVCRMLVGVGEASFISLAAPFIDDNAPASQLAMFYMCIPSGYAFGYVYGGLVGSHFGWRYAFWIESILMLPFSILGFAMKPLQLKGTHIFLAQVYGKLLLCFPSTNYFWVQVLFMPI
;
A
#
# COMPACT_ATOMS: atom_id res chain seq x y z
N MET A 1 0.78 4.68 1.95
CA MET A 1 2.16 4.54 1.46
C MET A 1 2.18 4.31 -0.05
N ASP A 2 1.92 3.12 -0.59
CA ASP A 2 2.00 2.77 -2.03
C ASP A 2 1.33 3.79 -2.96
N ARG A 3 0.08 4.17 -2.67
CA ARG A 3 -0.65 5.14 -3.51
C ARG A 3 -0.08 6.55 -3.44
N GLY A 4 0.48 6.94 -2.29
CA GLY A 4 1.21 8.19 -2.17
C GLY A 4 2.54 8.14 -2.90
N ALA A 5 3.26 7.03 -2.78
CA ALA A 5 4.56 6.82 -3.41
C ALA A 5 4.45 6.90 -4.93
N ILE A 6 3.50 6.20 -5.53
CA ILE A 6 3.30 6.23 -6.98
C ILE A 6 2.85 7.62 -7.49
N ALA A 7 2.09 8.37 -6.69
CA ALA A 7 1.68 9.73 -7.05
C ALA A 7 2.81 10.75 -6.93
N SER A 8 3.91 10.42 -6.25
CA SER A 8 5.04 11.33 -6.06
C SER A 8 5.78 11.60 -7.36
N ASN A 9 6.29 12.82 -7.53
CA ASN A 9 7.11 13.18 -8.68
C ASN A 9 8.40 12.33 -8.80
N GLY A 10 8.91 11.79 -7.69
CA GLY A 10 10.11 10.94 -7.71
C GLY A 10 9.86 9.56 -8.33
N VAL A 11 8.65 9.02 -8.16
CA VAL A 11 8.27 7.70 -8.70
C VAL A 11 7.55 7.83 -10.04
N ASN A 12 6.55 8.72 -10.15
CA ASN A 12 5.82 8.93 -11.40
C ASN A 12 6.72 9.58 -12.47
N GLY A 13 7.39 10.66 -12.08
CA GLY A 13 8.30 11.42 -12.94
C GLY A 13 7.59 12.11 -14.11
N SER A 14 8.33 12.33 -15.19
CA SER A 14 7.82 12.98 -16.40
C SER A 14 8.59 12.54 -17.64
N ASN A 15 7.95 12.67 -18.80
CA ASN A 15 8.62 12.48 -20.07
C ASN A 15 9.64 13.60 -20.35
N GLY A 16 10.77 13.21 -20.95
CA GLY A 16 11.75 14.17 -21.42
C GLY A 16 11.24 14.95 -22.62
N THR A 17 11.31 16.28 -22.54
CA THR A 17 10.89 17.19 -23.61
C THR A 17 12.07 18.07 -24.01
N CYS A 18 12.32 18.22 -25.31
CA CYS A 18 13.27 19.21 -25.85
C CYS A 18 12.48 20.29 -26.57
N THR A 19 12.70 21.55 -26.20
CA THR A 19 12.19 22.70 -26.94
C THR A 19 13.15 23.06 -28.07
N GLU A 20 12.63 23.23 -29.29
CA GLU A 20 13.42 23.66 -30.45
C GLU A 20 13.53 25.19 -30.48
N GLY A 21 14.74 25.72 -30.65
CA GLY A 21 15.02 27.17 -30.72
C GLY A 21 16.46 27.54 -30.37
N ALA A 22 16.79 28.84 -30.43
CA ALA A 22 18.14 29.37 -30.14
C ALA A 22 18.62 29.16 -28.69
N ALA A 23 17.70 28.78 -27.78
CA ALA A 23 17.96 28.35 -26.42
C ALA A 23 17.30 26.98 -26.17
N ALA A 24 17.66 25.99 -26.98
CA ALA A 24 17.13 24.63 -26.84
C ALA A 24 17.52 24.06 -25.45
N THR A 25 16.51 23.79 -24.63
CA THR A 25 16.65 23.13 -23.33
C THR A 25 15.96 21.77 -23.40
N CYS A 26 16.70 20.73 -23.02
CA CYS A 26 16.17 19.37 -22.91
C CYS A 26 15.99 19.01 -21.44
N THR A 27 14.75 18.68 -21.05
CA THR A 27 14.46 18.08 -19.74
C THR A 27 14.68 16.58 -19.84
N SER A 28 15.43 16.00 -18.90
CA SER A 28 15.64 14.55 -18.87
C SER A 28 14.36 13.82 -18.45
N ALA A 29 14.10 12.68 -19.07
CA ALA A 29 12.99 11.81 -18.69
C ALA A 29 13.26 11.21 -17.30
N THR A 30 12.24 11.15 -16.44
CA THR A 30 12.36 10.66 -15.06
C THR A 30 11.19 9.76 -14.69
N GLY A 31 11.40 8.93 -13.66
CA GLY A 31 10.35 8.07 -13.10
C GLY A 31 9.81 7.02 -14.07
N ILE A 32 8.64 6.49 -13.74
CA ILE A 32 7.92 5.49 -14.55
C ILE A 32 7.56 6.05 -15.92
N GLN A 33 7.10 7.31 -15.98
CA GLN A 33 6.73 7.94 -17.25
C GLN A 33 7.93 8.00 -18.19
N GLY A 34 9.08 8.47 -17.71
CA GLY A 34 10.28 8.59 -18.53
C GLY A 34 10.86 7.25 -18.97
N ASP A 35 10.85 6.24 -18.09
CA ASP A 35 11.40 4.91 -18.38
C ASP A 35 10.59 4.16 -19.45
N PHE A 36 9.25 4.25 -19.38
CA PHE A 36 8.36 3.56 -20.32
C PHE A 36 7.83 4.48 -21.43
N LYS A 37 8.20 5.76 -21.45
CA LYS A 37 7.72 6.80 -22.36
C LYS A 37 6.19 6.87 -22.40
N LEU A 38 5.57 6.86 -21.22
CA LEU A 38 4.12 6.79 -21.08
C LEU A 38 3.46 8.07 -21.55
N ASN A 39 2.29 7.96 -22.17
CA ASN A 39 1.41 9.11 -22.35
C ASN A 39 0.59 9.38 -21.06
N ASN A 40 -0.01 10.57 -20.94
CA ASN A 40 -0.80 10.94 -19.75
C ASN A 40 -2.03 10.04 -19.53
N PHE A 41 -2.55 9.42 -20.59
CA PHE A 41 -3.65 8.46 -20.49
C PHE A 41 -3.17 7.12 -19.90
N GLU A 42 -2.02 6.60 -20.34
CA GLU A 42 -1.39 5.39 -19.79
C GLU A 42 -1.02 5.58 -18.31
N ASP A 43 -0.51 6.76 -17.92
CA ASP A 43 -0.27 7.08 -16.52
C ASP A 43 -1.57 7.07 -15.69
N GLY A 44 -2.66 7.62 -16.24
CA GLY A 44 -3.98 7.55 -15.62
C GLY A 44 -4.53 6.12 -15.49
N VAL A 45 -4.26 5.27 -16.50
CA VAL A 45 -4.62 3.85 -16.46
C VAL A 45 -3.88 3.12 -15.35
N LEU A 46 -2.60 3.44 -15.12
CA LEU A 46 -1.79 2.81 -14.08
C LEU A 46 -2.39 2.98 -12.67
N SER A 47 -2.94 4.16 -12.39
CA SER A 47 -3.67 4.43 -11.14
C SER A 47 -5.02 3.72 -11.09
N SER A 48 -5.68 3.58 -12.24
CA SER A 48 -7.00 2.94 -12.37
C SER A 48 -6.92 1.42 -12.23
N ASP A 49 -5.86 0.77 -12.73
CA ASP A 49 -5.66 -0.69 -12.66
C ASP A 49 -5.66 -1.20 -11.23
N PHE A 50 -5.03 -0.43 -10.34
CA PHE A 50 -5.08 -0.68 -8.91
C PHE A 50 -6.53 -0.67 -8.38
N MET A 51 -7.32 0.34 -8.77
CA MET A 51 -8.70 0.47 -8.34
C MET A 51 -9.58 -0.68 -8.86
N VAL A 52 -9.33 -1.12 -10.10
CA VAL A 52 -10.00 -2.29 -10.70
C VAL A 52 -9.75 -3.54 -9.86
N GLY A 53 -8.48 -3.82 -9.54
CA GLY A 53 -8.11 -4.96 -8.69
C GLY A 53 -8.78 -4.90 -7.31
N LEU A 54 -8.78 -3.70 -6.70
CA LEU A 54 -9.43 -3.45 -5.42
C LEU A 54 -10.94 -3.73 -5.46
N LEU A 55 -11.65 -3.17 -6.43
CA LEU A 55 -13.10 -3.28 -6.55
C LEU A 55 -13.56 -4.71 -6.85
N MET A 56 -12.82 -5.43 -7.71
CA MET A 56 -13.12 -6.82 -8.04
C MET A 56 -12.89 -7.76 -6.85
N ALA A 57 -11.84 -7.54 -6.07
CA ALA A 57 -11.49 -8.41 -4.95
C ALA A 57 -12.28 -8.11 -3.67
N SER A 58 -12.73 -6.87 -3.46
CA SER A 58 -13.47 -6.46 -2.26
C SER A 58 -14.69 -7.34 -1.92
N PRO A 59 -15.65 -7.60 -2.83
CA PRO A 59 -16.79 -8.46 -2.51
C PRO A 59 -16.38 -9.92 -2.23
N ILE A 60 -15.30 -10.38 -2.86
CA ILE A 60 -14.77 -11.74 -2.66
C ILE A 60 -14.25 -11.87 -1.23
N PHE A 61 -13.37 -10.97 -0.79
CA PHE A 61 -12.84 -10.97 0.57
C PHE A 61 -13.92 -10.74 1.62
N ALA A 62 -14.87 -9.83 1.37
CA ALA A 62 -16.01 -9.61 2.26
C ALA A 62 -16.90 -10.85 2.41
N SER A 63 -17.10 -11.64 1.34
CA SER A 63 -17.83 -12.90 1.43
C SER A 63 -17.05 -13.97 2.18
N LEU A 64 -15.74 -14.11 1.91
CA LEU A 64 -14.88 -15.10 2.57
C LEU A 64 -14.75 -14.84 4.09
N ALA A 65 -14.88 -13.59 4.53
CA ALA A 65 -14.86 -13.18 5.94
C ALA A 65 -15.89 -13.93 6.81
N LYS A 66 -17.00 -14.37 6.20
CA LYS A 66 -18.09 -15.08 6.92
C LYS A 66 -17.71 -16.51 7.30
N SER A 67 -16.78 -17.12 6.57
CA SER A 67 -16.39 -18.53 6.72
C SER A 67 -14.95 -18.75 7.15
N VAL A 68 -14.06 -17.77 6.94
CA VAL A 68 -12.63 -17.88 7.21
C VAL A 68 -12.22 -16.83 8.24
N ASN A 69 -11.23 -17.14 9.07
CA ASN A 69 -10.72 -16.20 10.05
C ASN A 69 -10.18 -14.91 9.38
N PRO A 70 -10.63 -13.72 9.81
CA PRO A 70 -10.28 -12.45 9.16
C PRO A 70 -8.77 -12.16 9.19
N PHE A 71 -8.04 -12.56 10.25
CA PHE A 71 -6.60 -12.35 10.31
C PHE A 71 -5.83 -13.17 9.28
N LYS A 72 -6.26 -14.41 9.01
CA LYS A 72 -5.66 -15.24 7.96
C LYS A 72 -5.93 -14.68 6.57
N LEU A 73 -7.12 -14.13 6.35
CA LEU A 73 -7.46 -13.45 5.09
C LEU A 73 -6.62 -12.18 4.88
N ILE A 74 -6.51 -11.34 5.91
CA ILE A 74 -5.65 -10.15 5.88
C ILE A 74 -4.19 -10.54 5.62
N GLY A 75 -3.67 -11.58 6.31
CA GLY A 75 -2.33 -12.10 6.07
C GLY A 75 -2.12 -12.55 4.61
N SER A 76 -3.08 -13.29 4.05
CA SER A 76 -3.02 -13.75 2.66
C SER A 76 -3.04 -12.60 1.64
N GLY A 77 -3.88 -11.59 1.85
CA GLY A 77 -3.92 -10.43 0.94
C GLY A 77 -2.70 -9.52 1.10
N LEU A 78 -2.17 -9.37 2.32
CA LEU A 78 -0.87 -8.72 2.54
C LEU A 78 0.26 -9.45 1.81
N SER A 79 0.27 -10.79 1.76
CA SER A 79 1.27 -11.52 0.97
C SER A 79 1.16 -11.26 -0.52
N ILE A 80 -0.07 -11.24 -1.04
CA ILE A 80 -0.35 -10.92 -2.45
C ILE A 80 0.14 -9.50 -2.75
N TRP A 81 -0.20 -8.53 -1.87
CA TRP A 81 0.25 -7.15 -1.97
C TRP A 81 1.77 -7.07 -1.99
N THR A 82 2.46 -7.68 -1.02
CA THR A 82 3.93 -7.62 -0.92
C THR A 82 4.61 -8.20 -2.15
N LEU A 83 4.12 -9.36 -2.62
CA LEU A 83 4.68 -10.01 -3.81
C LEU A 83 4.42 -9.18 -5.07
N ALA A 84 3.22 -8.63 -5.22
CA ALA A 84 2.88 -7.79 -6.36
C ALA A 84 3.69 -6.48 -6.39
N THR A 85 3.85 -5.82 -5.23
CA THR A 85 4.71 -4.62 -5.10
C THR A 85 6.16 -4.94 -5.40
N PHE A 86 6.67 -6.09 -4.95
CA PHE A 86 8.02 -6.54 -5.31
C PHE A 86 8.18 -6.67 -6.83
N PHE A 87 7.19 -7.28 -7.51
CA PHE A 87 7.18 -7.39 -8.97
C PHE A 87 7.00 -6.06 -9.70
N CYS A 88 6.32 -5.06 -9.11
CA CYS A 88 6.30 -3.68 -9.67
C CYS A 88 7.72 -3.14 -9.87
N GLY A 89 8.64 -3.38 -8.93
CA GLY A 89 10.04 -2.97 -9.05
C GLY A 89 10.82 -3.71 -10.16
N PHE A 90 10.38 -4.90 -10.55
CA PHE A 90 10.95 -5.68 -11.67
C PHE A 90 10.26 -5.44 -13.02
N SER A 91 9.29 -4.52 -13.07
CA SER A 91 8.56 -4.26 -14.30
C SER A 91 9.47 -3.72 -15.41
N PHE A 92 9.25 -4.26 -16.61
CA PHE A 92 10.04 -3.98 -17.82
C PHE A 92 9.23 -3.30 -18.91
N ASN A 93 7.91 -3.28 -18.79
CA ASN A 93 7.01 -2.58 -19.70
C ASN A 93 5.73 -2.11 -18.99
N PHE A 94 4.96 -1.24 -19.65
CA PHE A 94 3.68 -0.73 -19.16
C PHE A 94 2.71 -1.84 -18.70
N TRP A 95 2.53 -2.88 -19.51
CA TRP A 95 1.61 -3.98 -19.19
C TRP A 95 2.03 -4.79 -17.95
N SER A 96 3.33 -4.97 -17.74
CA SER A 96 3.85 -5.68 -16.56
C SER A 96 3.57 -4.90 -15.29
N ILE A 97 3.81 -3.58 -15.28
CA ILE A 97 3.52 -2.76 -14.11
C ILE A 97 2.00 -2.63 -13.89
N SER A 98 1.21 -2.50 -14.96
CA SER A 98 -0.27 -2.47 -14.92
C SER A 98 -0.87 -3.71 -14.26
N VAL A 99 -0.44 -4.91 -14.67
CA VAL A 99 -0.89 -6.17 -14.05
C VAL A 99 -0.44 -6.26 -12.59
N CYS A 100 0.79 -5.86 -12.29
CA CYS A 100 1.26 -5.84 -10.90
C CYS A 100 0.43 -4.86 -10.06
N ARG A 101 0.09 -3.68 -10.58
CA ARG A 101 -0.79 -2.71 -9.92
C ARG A 101 -2.16 -3.27 -9.60
N MET A 102 -2.74 -4.01 -10.54
CA MET A 102 -4.02 -4.68 -10.32
C MET A 102 -3.90 -5.72 -9.19
N LEU A 103 -2.83 -6.51 -9.16
CA LEU A 103 -2.57 -7.48 -8.09
C LEU A 103 -2.33 -6.82 -6.72
N VAL A 104 -1.66 -5.66 -6.69
CA VAL A 104 -1.55 -4.87 -5.46
C VAL A 104 -2.94 -4.46 -4.96
N GLY A 105 -3.83 -4.02 -5.86
CA GLY A 105 -5.23 -3.72 -5.55
C GLY A 105 -6.00 -4.91 -4.96
N VAL A 106 -5.79 -6.11 -5.53
CA VAL A 106 -6.36 -7.36 -5.00
C VAL A 106 -5.90 -7.61 -3.57
N GLY A 107 -4.60 -7.43 -3.29
CA GLY A 107 -4.05 -7.61 -1.95
C GLY A 107 -4.60 -6.60 -0.94
N GLU A 108 -4.69 -5.33 -1.34
CA GLU A 108 -5.17 -4.24 -0.47
C GLU A 108 -6.67 -4.35 -0.14
N ALA A 109 -7.46 -4.91 -1.07
CA ALA A 109 -8.89 -5.16 -0.85
C ALA A 109 -9.16 -6.01 0.40
N SER A 110 -8.28 -6.97 0.71
CA SER A 110 -8.40 -7.81 1.91
C SER A 110 -8.38 -6.97 3.19
N PHE A 111 -7.50 -5.97 3.25
CA PHE A 111 -7.33 -5.15 4.44
C PHE A 111 -8.47 -4.13 4.55
N ILE A 112 -8.80 -3.45 3.44
CA ILE A 112 -9.87 -2.45 3.41
C ILE A 112 -11.24 -3.06 3.78
N SER A 113 -11.53 -4.25 3.26
CA SER A 113 -12.85 -4.89 3.47
C SER A 113 -13.01 -5.49 4.87
N LEU A 114 -11.92 -5.85 5.54
CA LEU A 114 -11.94 -6.61 6.79
C LEU A 114 -11.58 -5.79 8.02
N ALA A 115 -10.68 -4.80 7.90
CA ALA A 115 -10.16 -4.07 9.05
C ALA A 115 -11.22 -3.17 9.70
N ALA A 116 -11.96 -2.37 8.90
CA ALA A 116 -12.93 -1.42 9.45
C ALA A 116 -14.12 -2.10 10.16
N PRO A 117 -14.79 -3.12 9.58
CA PRO A 117 -15.87 -3.84 10.27
C PRO A 117 -15.37 -4.52 11.55
N PHE A 118 -14.17 -5.09 11.51
CA PHE A 118 -13.58 -5.75 12.66
C PHE A 118 -13.29 -4.78 13.82
N ILE A 119 -12.84 -3.55 13.52
CA ILE A 119 -12.63 -2.50 14.52
C ILE A 119 -13.97 -2.02 15.07
N ASP A 120 -14.96 -1.82 14.22
CA ASP A 120 -16.31 -1.37 14.62
C ASP A 120 -16.98 -2.36 15.59
N ASP A 121 -16.86 -3.66 15.33
CA ASP A 121 -17.44 -4.72 16.16
C ASP A 121 -16.75 -4.88 17.53
N ASN A 122 -15.48 -4.48 17.68
CA ASN A 122 -14.64 -4.86 18.82
C ASN A 122 -13.97 -3.70 19.57
N ALA A 123 -14.02 -2.47 19.06
CA ALA A 123 -13.33 -1.33 19.63
C ALA A 123 -14.26 -0.10 19.82
N PRO A 124 -13.93 0.82 20.73
CA PRO A 124 -14.67 2.07 20.87
C PRO A 124 -14.59 2.94 19.61
N ALA A 125 -15.62 3.75 19.35
CA ALA A 125 -15.69 4.64 18.19
C ALA A 125 -14.48 5.60 18.02
N SER A 126 -13.78 5.95 19.12
CA SER A 126 -12.56 6.75 19.07
C SER A 126 -11.40 6.06 18.33
N GLN A 127 -11.31 4.72 18.40
CA GLN A 127 -10.29 3.95 17.70
C GLN A 127 -10.59 3.82 16.21
N LEU A 128 -11.87 3.75 15.85
CA LEU A 128 -12.30 3.77 14.44
C LEU A 128 -11.98 5.12 13.77
N ALA A 129 -12.20 6.23 14.48
CA ALA A 129 -11.81 7.55 14.00
C ALA A 129 -10.28 7.66 13.80
N MET A 130 -9.49 7.12 14.73
CA MET A 130 -8.03 7.08 14.61
C MET A 130 -7.58 6.23 13.40
N PHE A 131 -8.24 5.09 13.16
CA PHE A 131 -7.98 4.25 11.98
C PHE A 131 -8.20 5.02 10.67
N TYR A 132 -9.32 5.72 10.53
CA TYR A 132 -9.58 6.52 9.33
C TYR A 132 -8.61 7.71 9.18
N MET A 133 -8.11 8.29 10.28
CA MET A 133 -7.08 9.34 10.23
C MET A 133 -5.74 8.83 9.69
N CYS A 134 -5.42 7.54 9.87
CA CYS A 134 -4.20 6.94 9.35
C CYS A 134 -4.20 6.86 7.81
N ILE A 135 -5.36 6.81 7.17
CA ILE A 135 -5.49 6.74 5.70
C ILE A 135 -4.85 7.96 5.02
N PRO A 136 -5.38 9.20 5.15
CA PRO A 136 -4.83 10.36 4.45
C PRO A 136 -3.38 10.66 4.86
N SER A 137 -3.04 10.33 6.10
CA SER A 137 -1.68 10.43 6.61
C SER A 137 -0.75 9.48 5.85
N GLY A 138 -1.14 8.21 5.67
CA GLY A 138 -0.41 7.23 4.85
C GLY A 138 -0.14 7.68 3.41
N TYR A 139 -1.09 8.38 2.78
CA TYR A 139 -0.87 8.97 1.45
C TYR A 139 0.19 10.07 1.49
N ALA A 140 0.10 10.99 2.46
CA ALA A 140 1.07 12.08 2.59
C ALA A 140 2.49 11.54 2.83
N PHE A 141 2.65 10.55 3.70
CA PHE A 141 3.95 9.90 3.92
C PHE A 141 4.44 9.18 2.68
N GLY A 142 3.56 8.44 2.00
CA GLY A 142 3.87 7.81 0.73
C GLY A 142 4.41 8.81 -0.30
N TYR A 143 3.77 9.97 -0.42
CA TYR A 143 4.18 11.01 -1.37
C TYR A 143 5.58 11.56 -1.07
N VAL A 144 5.86 11.87 0.20
CA VAL A 144 7.20 12.33 0.62
C VAL A 144 8.24 11.21 0.43
N TYR A 145 7.92 10.00 0.84
CA TYR A 145 8.78 8.82 0.69
C TYR A 145 9.13 8.54 -0.77
N GLY A 146 8.13 8.46 -1.65
CA GLY A 146 8.33 8.22 -3.08
C GLY A 146 9.11 9.36 -3.74
N GLY A 147 8.87 10.61 -3.31
CA GLY A 147 9.61 11.77 -3.77
C GLY A 147 11.10 11.65 -3.45
N LEU A 148 11.45 11.31 -2.20
CA LEU A 148 12.83 11.17 -1.75
C LEU A 148 13.52 9.96 -2.38
N VAL A 149 12.91 8.77 -2.26
CA VAL A 149 13.52 7.53 -2.76
C VAL A 149 13.60 7.53 -4.27
N GLY A 150 12.53 7.93 -4.96
CA GLY A 150 12.49 7.99 -6.41
C GLY A 150 13.51 8.96 -7.01
N SER A 151 13.72 10.12 -6.37
CA SER A 151 14.69 11.12 -6.85
C SER A 151 16.16 10.73 -6.59
N HIS A 152 16.45 10.01 -5.50
CA HIS A 152 17.82 9.67 -5.11
C HIS A 152 18.29 8.28 -5.57
N PHE A 153 17.41 7.29 -5.51
CA PHE A 153 17.73 5.88 -5.79
C PHE A 153 17.02 5.35 -7.04
N GLY A 154 15.98 6.03 -7.51
CA GLY A 154 15.15 5.61 -8.63
C GLY A 154 13.85 4.97 -8.19
N TRP A 155 12.83 5.06 -9.05
CA TRP A 155 11.46 4.66 -8.74
C TRP A 155 11.32 3.15 -8.41
N ARG A 156 12.15 2.27 -8.98
CA ARG A 156 12.13 0.83 -8.69
C ARG A 156 12.44 0.51 -7.23
N TYR A 157 13.36 1.26 -6.63
CA TYR A 157 13.74 1.08 -5.22
C TYR A 157 12.61 1.46 -4.27
N ALA A 158 11.74 2.40 -4.65
CA ALA A 158 10.58 2.75 -3.85
C ALA A 158 9.67 1.53 -3.61
N PHE A 159 9.44 0.72 -4.64
CA PHE A 159 8.65 -0.51 -4.55
C PHE A 159 9.39 -1.63 -3.81
N TRP A 160 10.69 -1.83 -4.04
CA TRP A 160 11.44 -2.89 -3.36
C TRP A 160 11.57 -2.65 -1.86
N ILE A 161 11.89 -1.42 -1.45
CA ILE A 161 11.99 -1.05 -0.04
C ILE A 161 10.62 -1.24 0.63
N GLU A 162 9.54 -0.79 -0.02
CA GLU A 162 8.18 -0.95 0.48
C GLU A 162 7.80 -2.43 0.66
N SER A 163 8.13 -3.29 -0.32
CA SER A 163 7.90 -4.74 -0.22
C SER A 163 8.67 -5.37 0.95
N ILE A 164 9.95 -5.03 1.10
CA ILE A 164 10.81 -5.59 2.17
C ILE A 164 10.30 -5.15 3.54
N LEU A 165 9.89 -3.90 3.66
CA LEU A 165 9.35 -3.34 4.89
C LEU A 165 8.06 -4.04 5.34
N MET A 166 7.25 -4.49 4.38
CA MET A 166 5.95 -5.12 4.65
C MET A 166 6.02 -6.64 4.87
N LEU A 167 7.10 -7.28 4.44
CA LEU A 167 7.28 -8.73 4.52
C LEU A 167 7.11 -9.28 5.96
N PRO A 168 7.65 -8.68 7.03
CA PRO A 168 7.42 -9.13 8.40
C PRO A 168 5.93 -9.10 8.79
N PHE A 169 5.18 -8.08 8.37
CA PHE A 169 3.77 -7.92 8.68
C PHE A 169 2.90 -8.96 7.95
N SER A 170 3.27 -9.28 6.71
CA SER A 170 2.63 -10.38 5.98
C SER A 170 2.81 -11.71 6.70
N ILE A 171 4.03 -12.03 7.18
CA ILE A 171 4.31 -13.25 7.95
C ILE A 171 3.54 -13.25 9.29
N LEU A 172 3.50 -12.11 9.98
CA LEU A 172 2.76 -11.97 11.23
C LEU A 172 1.27 -12.23 11.04
N GLY A 173 0.69 -11.86 9.90
CA GLY A 173 -0.69 -12.16 9.54
C GLY A 173 -1.05 -13.65 9.63
N PHE A 174 -0.12 -14.55 9.30
CA PHE A 174 -0.31 -16.00 9.44
C PHE A 174 0.03 -16.53 10.84
N ALA A 175 0.97 -15.88 11.54
CA ALA A 175 1.38 -16.28 12.89
C ALA A 175 0.33 -15.91 13.96
N MET A 176 -0.54 -14.94 13.68
CA MET A 176 -1.65 -14.58 14.56
C MET A 176 -2.70 -15.71 14.61
N LYS A 177 -2.74 -16.42 15.74
CA LYS A 177 -3.79 -17.39 16.06
C LYS A 177 -5.17 -16.68 16.09
N PRO A 178 -6.27 -17.39 15.76
CA PRO A 178 -7.62 -16.83 15.90
C PRO A 178 -7.80 -16.33 17.34
N LEU A 179 -8.02 -15.03 17.50
CA LEU A 179 -8.38 -14.46 18.79
C LEU A 179 -9.71 -15.08 19.21
N GLN A 180 -9.64 -15.99 20.17
CA GLN A 180 -10.79 -16.47 20.92
C GLN A 180 -11.31 -15.28 21.73
N LEU A 181 -12.34 -14.62 21.20
CA LEU A 181 -13.02 -13.50 21.84
C LEU A 181 -13.77 -14.01 23.08
N LYS A 182 -13.06 -14.10 24.21
CA LYS A 182 -13.67 -14.16 25.53
C LYS A 182 -13.26 -12.90 26.29
N GLY A 183 -14.03 -11.84 26.07
CA GLY A 183 -13.97 -10.61 26.87
C GLY A 183 -13.30 -9.41 26.17
N THR A 184 -14.08 -8.33 26.08
CA THR A 184 -13.77 -7.02 25.48
C THR A 184 -12.48 -6.36 26.03
N HIS A 185 -12.02 -6.73 27.23
CA HIS A 185 -10.85 -6.13 27.86
C HIS A 185 -9.50 -6.76 27.48
N ILE A 186 -9.47 -8.02 27.01
CA ILE A 186 -8.23 -8.73 26.64
C ILE A 186 -7.88 -8.49 25.15
N PHE A 187 -8.87 -8.17 24.33
CA PHE A 187 -8.74 -8.02 22.87
C PHE A 187 -7.87 -6.83 22.44
N LEU A 188 -8.10 -5.65 23.04
CA LEU A 188 -7.24 -4.48 22.83
C LEU A 188 -5.80 -4.81 23.26
N ALA A 189 -5.61 -5.48 24.39
CA ALA A 189 -4.31 -5.89 24.88
C ALA A 189 -3.63 -7.01 24.08
N GLN A 190 -4.22 -7.55 23.01
CA GLN A 190 -3.65 -8.70 22.29
C GLN A 190 -3.47 -8.46 20.78
N VAL A 191 -4.41 -7.75 20.13
CA VAL A 191 -4.20 -7.16 18.79
C VAL A 191 -3.25 -5.98 18.92
N TYR A 192 -3.53 -5.04 19.83
CA TYR A 192 -2.53 -4.04 20.14
C TYR A 192 -1.38 -4.69 20.89
N GLY A 193 -1.55 -5.60 21.86
CA GLY A 193 -0.41 -6.15 22.64
C GLY A 193 0.72 -6.80 21.85
N LYS A 194 0.38 -7.56 20.80
CA LYS A 194 1.40 -8.21 19.94
C LYS A 194 1.94 -7.30 18.84
N LEU A 195 1.20 -6.26 18.46
CA LEU A 195 1.71 -5.14 17.64
C LEU A 195 2.50 -4.12 18.52
N LEU A 196 2.18 -4.03 19.82
CA LEU A 196 2.68 -3.14 20.88
C LEU A 196 4.03 -3.60 21.42
N LEU A 197 4.30 -4.91 21.44
CA LEU A 197 5.61 -5.44 21.85
C LEU A 197 6.76 -4.95 20.96
N CYS A 198 6.46 -4.42 19.76
CA CYS A 198 7.46 -3.87 18.88
C CYS A 198 7.67 -2.35 19.06
N PHE A 199 6.67 -1.57 19.52
CA PHE A 199 6.81 -0.11 19.62
C PHE A 199 5.94 0.54 20.72
N PRO A 200 6.53 1.35 21.63
CA PRO A 200 5.84 1.90 22.80
C PRO A 200 4.97 3.13 22.48
N SER A 201 3.79 3.15 23.12
CA SER A 201 3.03 4.25 23.76
C SER A 201 2.82 5.63 23.13
N THR A 202 3.72 6.15 22.29
CA THR A 202 3.72 7.59 21.97
C THR A 202 3.83 7.88 20.47
N ASN A 203 4.04 6.85 19.63
CA ASN A 203 4.23 6.96 18.18
C ASN A 203 3.28 6.06 17.36
N TYR A 204 2.11 5.71 17.91
CA TYR A 204 1.15 4.79 17.29
C TYR A 204 0.68 5.20 15.89
N PHE A 205 0.43 6.49 15.73
CA PHE A 205 0.03 7.08 14.47
C PHE A 205 1.07 6.83 13.37
N TRP A 206 2.36 7.00 13.66
CA TRP A 206 3.42 6.88 12.67
C TRP A 206 3.64 5.44 12.20
N VAL A 207 3.52 4.46 13.09
CA VAL A 207 3.65 3.03 12.75
C VAL A 207 2.47 2.60 11.88
N GLN A 208 1.24 2.96 12.22
CA GLN A 208 0.09 2.66 11.34
C GLN A 208 0.20 3.34 9.98
N VAL A 209 0.71 4.57 9.93
CA VAL A 209 0.88 5.35 8.71
C VAL A 209 2.00 4.82 7.81
N LEU A 210 3.11 4.32 8.37
CA LEU A 210 4.23 3.76 7.63
C LEU A 210 4.01 2.32 7.15
N PHE A 211 3.19 1.55 7.86
CA PHE A 211 3.08 0.10 7.64
C PHE A 211 1.68 -0.36 7.22
N MET A 212 0.74 0.55 6.97
CA MET A 212 -0.50 0.20 6.29
C MET A 212 -0.28 0.24 4.76
N PRO A 213 -0.80 -0.75 4.02
CA PRO A 213 -0.63 -0.87 2.56
C PRO A 213 -1.41 0.18 1.76
N ILE A 214 -1.81 1.30 2.39
CA ILE A 214 -2.65 2.37 1.82
C ILE A 214 -1.99 3.02 0.60
#